data_AF-A0A8S9UJC5-F1
#
_entry.id   AF-A0A8S9UJC5-F1
#
_cell.length_a   1.000
_cell.length_b   1.000
_cell.length_c   1.000
_cell.angle_alpha   90.00
_cell.angle_beta   90.00
_cell.angle_gamma   90.00
#
_symmetry.space_group_name_H-M   'P 1'
#
loop_
_entity.id
_entity.type
_entity.pdbx_description
1 polymer ?
#
loop_
_entity_poly.entity_id
_entity_poly.type
_entity_poly.pdbx_seq_one_letter_code
_entity_poly.pdbx_strand_id
1 'polypeptide(L)'
;MKRFLLQDASNAGWVKAQEARTQINTASAQIRLQAYPELSTKSRSSIDLKIAQEKVNQLQIRRVCQDIALSTIDMTLAQLFPVDDKDISRIRSKALHYNTLTWKERSVVIFYYLHPLLGNKDAEVTCRVFGVRHATFTNWVTKHSYYPKWVPFVEFMTVRTVLNSIPVEFRAIFDESQLDVESGVSIPVQFRTPTTKRYVTATSHPQLSRQKVVKIAKKSEGVKYLATSVRTFGNDGILGPPSEFCSVMKLNGGGISPALAQWVRRRLEGANWSIRKESVSQKVPTDWVLIALVASQKIRTKLDGCTVLINADEVFIKFFPRDTEFVMPKRDAQ
;
A
#
# COMPACT_ATOMS: atom_id res chain seq x y z
N MET A 1 -20.14 24.86 43.82
CA MET A 1 -20.57 23.43 43.80
C MET A 1 -19.46 22.43 43.53
N LYS A 2 -18.70 22.50 42.41
CA LYS A 2 -17.66 21.48 42.08
C LYS A 2 -16.58 21.27 43.16
N ARG A 3 -16.11 22.32 43.83
CA ARG A 3 -15.07 22.20 44.88
C ARG A 3 -15.55 21.53 46.18
N PHE A 4 -16.84 21.65 46.50
CA PHE A 4 -17.40 21.12 47.76
C PHE A 4 -17.60 19.60 47.70
N LEU A 5 -17.99 19.07 46.53
CA LEU A 5 -18.16 17.63 46.30
C LEU A 5 -16.84 16.84 46.24
N LEU A 6 -15.72 17.52 45.92
CA LEU A 6 -14.39 16.92 45.81
C LEU A 6 -13.63 16.84 47.15
N GLN A 7 -14.10 17.53 48.19
CA GLN A 7 -13.45 17.61 49.51
C GLN A 7 -14.07 16.67 50.56
N ASP A 8 -15.24 16.08 50.26
CA ASP A 8 -15.94 15.16 51.15
C ASP A 8 -15.42 13.73 50.94
N ALA A 9 -14.88 13.12 52.00
CA ALA A 9 -14.32 11.77 51.99
C ALA A 9 -15.35 10.70 51.60
N SER A 10 -16.64 10.94 51.85
CA SER A 10 -17.72 10.02 51.45
C SER A 10 -17.90 9.93 49.93
N ASN A 11 -17.44 10.94 49.18
CA ASN A 11 -17.53 11.00 47.71
C ASN A 11 -16.31 10.42 46.99
N ALA A 12 -15.28 9.95 47.70
CA ALA A 12 -14.04 9.44 47.11
C ALA A 12 -14.28 8.30 46.10
N GLY A 13 -15.22 7.39 46.37
CA GLY A 13 -15.59 6.32 45.46
C GLY A 13 -16.24 6.83 44.16
N TRP A 14 -17.09 7.85 44.25
CA TRP A 14 -17.72 8.49 43.10
C TRP A 14 -16.70 9.25 42.24
N VAL A 15 -15.78 9.97 42.88
CA VAL A 15 -14.67 10.68 42.19
C VAL A 15 -13.80 9.69 41.42
N LYS A 16 -13.37 8.60 42.06
CA LYS A 16 -12.57 7.55 41.42
C LYS A 16 -13.29 6.90 40.24
N ALA A 17 -14.58 6.64 40.35
CA ALA A 17 -15.40 6.12 39.26
C ALA A 17 -15.50 7.11 38.08
N GLN A 18 -15.59 8.41 38.38
CA GLN A 18 -15.66 9.45 37.37
C GLN A 18 -14.31 9.66 36.65
N GLU A 19 -13.20 9.57 37.36
CA GLU A 19 -11.85 9.57 36.79
C GLU A 19 -11.65 8.37 35.85
N ALA A 20 -12.04 7.17 36.27
CA ALA A 20 -11.98 5.97 35.43
C ALA A 20 -12.82 6.11 34.15
N ARG A 21 -14.05 6.64 34.27
CA ARG A 21 -14.90 6.95 33.09
C ARG A 21 -14.23 7.96 32.16
N THR A 22 -13.58 8.98 32.71
CA THR A 22 -12.88 10.01 31.92
C THR A 22 -11.69 9.43 31.17
N GLN A 23 -10.94 8.51 31.80
CA GLN A 23 -9.84 7.80 31.14
C GLN A 23 -10.35 6.92 29.98
N ILE A 24 -11.41 6.13 30.21
CA ILE A 24 -12.03 5.27 29.19
C ILE A 24 -12.55 6.11 28.01
N ASN A 25 -13.20 7.23 28.29
CA ASN A 25 -13.70 8.14 27.26
C ASN A 25 -12.57 8.77 26.44
N THR A 26 -11.47 9.15 27.10
CA THR A 26 -10.27 9.67 26.43
C THR A 26 -9.64 8.63 25.51
N ALA A 27 -9.45 7.40 25.99
CA ALA A 27 -8.91 6.31 25.19
C ALA A 27 -9.82 5.98 23.98
N SER A 28 -11.13 5.94 24.21
CA SER A 28 -12.13 5.71 23.15
C SER A 28 -12.12 6.82 22.09
N ALA A 29 -11.90 8.07 22.50
CA ALA A 29 -11.79 9.21 21.59
C ALA A 29 -10.50 9.14 20.76
N GLN A 30 -9.38 8.68 21.34
CA GLN A 30 -8.12 8.47 20.62
C GLN A 30 -8.25 7.37 19.57
N ILE A 31 -8.87 6.24 19.89
CA ILE A 31 -9.09 5.15 18.93
C ILE A 31 -9.89 5.65 17.72
N ARG A 32 -10.96 6.42 17.96
CA ARG A 32 -11.77 7.01 16.87
C ARG A 32 -11.01 8.06 16.07
N LEU A 33 -10.16 8.86 16.71
CA LEU A 33 -9.28 9.81 16.02
C LEU A 33 -8.28 9.10 15.12
N GLN A 34 -7.68 8.01 15.59
CA GLN A 34 -6.72 7.22 14.81
C GLN A 34 -7.41 6.51 13.63
N ALA A 35 -8.63 6.02 13.83
CA ALA A 35 -9.41 5.36 12.79
C ALA A 35 -9.93 6.33 11.70
N TYR A 36 -10.33 7.55 12.09
CA TYR A 36 -10.96 8.55 11.21
C TYR A 36 -10.42 9.97 11.49
N PRO A 37 -9.15 10.25 11.21
CA PRO A 37 -8.55 11.57 11.46
C PRO A 37 -9.23 12.71 10.69
N GLU A 38 -9.85 12.40 9.56
CA GLU A 38 -10.56 13.32 8.67
C GLU A 38 -11.89 13.82 9.25
N LEU A 39 -12.46 13.12 10.22
CA LEU A 39 -13.78 13.43 10.75
C LEU A 39 -13.72 14.44 11.92
N SER A 40 -14.75 15.28 12.00
CA SER A 40 -14.91 16.18 13.15
C SER A 40 -15.09 15.39 14.44
N THR A 41 -14.76 16.00 15.58
CA THR A 41 -14.92 15.37 16.91
C THR A 41 -16.37 14.95 17.16
N LYS A 42 -17.35 15.75 16.71
CA LYS A 42 -18.78 15.42 16.82
C LYS A 42 -19.14 14.20 15.97
N SER A 43 -18.70 14.16 14.71
CA SER A 43 -18.94 13.03 13.81
C SER A 43 -18.26 11.74 14.27
N ARG A 44 -17.09 11.83 14.91
CA ARG A 44 -16.40 10.67 15.51
C ARG A 44 -17.13 10.11 16.71
N SER A 45 -17.77 10.96 17.51
CA SER A 45 -18.43 10.53 18.76
C SER A 45 -19.58 9.54 18.54
N SER A 46 -20.22 9.56 17.36
CA SER A 46 -21.30 8.63 16.98
C SER A 46 -20.80 7.31 16.38
N ILE A 47 -19.48 7.14 16.19
CA ILE A 47 -18.91 5.92 15.62
C ILE A 47 -18.76 4.85 16.70
N ASP A 48 -19.23 3.65 16.39
CA ASP A 48 -19.08 2.49 17.26
C ASP A 48 -17.59 2.19 17.53
N LEU A 49 -17.27 1.95 18.81
CA LEU A 49 -15.88 1.77 19.24
C LEU A 49 -15.25 0.50 18.65
N LYS A 50 -16.02 -0.59 18.49
CA LYS A 50 -15.52 -1.82 17.89
C LYS A 50 -15.18 -1.62 16.42
N ILE A 51 -16.02 -0.90 15.69
CA ILE A 51 -15.77 -0.55 14.27
C ILE A 51 -14.50 0.29 14.14
N ALA A 52 -14.32 1.29 15.01
CA ALA A 52 -13.11 2.11 15.01
C ALA A 52 -11.86 1.29 15.33
N GLN A 53 -11.92 0.40 16.33
CA GLN A 53 -10.81 -0.48 16.69
C GLN A 53 -10.43 -1.44 15.56
N GLU A 54 -11.43 -2.05 14.91
CA GLU A 54 -11.22 -2.95 13.78
C GLU A 54 -10.52 -2.22 12.61
N LYS A 55 -10.93 -0.98 12.32
CA LYS A 55 -10.26 -0.15 11.31
C LYS A 55 -8.81 0.18 11.68
N VAL A 56 -8.51 0.50 12.95
CA VAL A 56 -7.12 0.71 13.41
C VAL A 56 -6.27 -0.55 13.20
N ASN A 57 -6.81 -1.71 13.57
CA ASN A 57 -6.13 -2.99 13.38
C ASN A 57 -5.88 -3.28 11.89
N GLN A 58 -6.88 -3.02 11.03
CA GLN A 58 -6.71 -3.14 9.58
C GLN A 58 -5.62 -2.21 9.02
N LEU A 59 -5.55 -0.96 9.50
CA LEU A 59 -4.50 -0.02 9.11
C LEU A 59 -3.11 -0.50 9.55
N GLN A 60 -3.00 -1.09 10.75
CA GLN A 60 -1.75 -1.69 11.22
C GLN A 60 -1.34 -2.90 10.39
N ILE A 61 -2.26 -3.81 10.10
CA ILE A 61 -2.01 -4.97 9.21
C ILE A 61 -1.54 -4.48 7.83
N ARG A 62 -2.22 -3.47 7.27
CA ARG A 62 -1.83 -2.87 5.99
C ARG A 62 -0.42 -2.32 6.03
N ARG A 63 -0.04 -1.62 7.10
CA ARG A 63 1.31 -1.09 7.29
C ARG A 63 2.34 -2.22 7.35
N VAL A 64 2.09 -3.25 8.16
CA VAL A 64 2.98 -4.42 8.27
C VAL A 64 3.11 -5.14 6.92
N CYS A 65 2.02 -5.36 6.19
CA CYS A 65 2.09 -5.97 4.86
C CYS A 65 2.88 -5.12 3.87
N GLN A 66 2.76 -3.79 3.95
CA GLN A 66 3.52 -2.86 3.12
C GLN A 66 5.00 -2.89 3.47
N ASP A 67 5.35 -2.91 4.75
CA ASP A 67 6.72 -3.00 5.23
C ASP A 67 7.37 -4.34 4.84
N ILE A 68 6.64 -5.46 4.96
CA ILE A 68 7.08 -6.78 4.49
C ILE A 68 7.28 -6.79 2.97
N ALA A 69 6.35 -6.21 2.20
CA ALA A 69 6.47 -6.14 0.75
C ALA A 69 7.70 -5.33 0.33
N LEU A 70 7.93 -4.18 0.98
CA LEU A 70 9.10 -3.33 0.71
C LEU A 70 10.40 -4.04 1.12
N SER A 71 10.43 -4.70 2.29
CA SER A 71 11.60 -5.44 2.78
C SER A 71 11.92 -6.67 1.95
N THR A 72 10.90 -7.41 1.49
CA THR A 72 11.10 -8.56 0.59
C THR A 72 11.61 -8.09 -0.77
N ILE A 73 11.04 -6.99 -1.30
CA ILE A 73 11.57 -6.37 -2.52
C ILE A 73 13.03 -5.98 -2.33
N ASP A 74 13.41 -5.43 -1.19
CA ASP A 74 14.80 -5.06 -0.90
C ASP A 74 15.74 -6.25 -0.83
N MET A 75 15.31 -7.30 -0.14
CA MET A 75 16.08 -8.54 -0.04
C MET A 75 16.22 -9.22 -1.40
N THR A 76 15.16 -9.25 -2.22
CA THR A 76 15.23 -9.84 -3.57
C THR A 76 16.06 -8.97 -4.51
N LEU A 77 15.98 -7.64 -4.41
CA LEU A 77 16.81 -6.72 -5.20
C LEU A 77 18.29 -6.81 -4.80
N ALA A 78 18.60 -6.93 -3.51
CA ALA A 78 19.96 -7.12 -3.00
C ALA A 78 20.56 -8.48 -3.40
N GLN A 79 19.73 -9.53 -3.50
CA GLN A 79 20.16 -10.85 -3.99
C GLN A 79 20.32 -10.91 -5.51
N LEU A 80 19.52 -10.16 -6.26
CA LEU A 80 19.59 -10.12 -7.73
C LEU A 80 20.64 -9.13 -8.27
N PHE A 81 21.03 -8.15 -7.45
CA PHE A 81 22.01 -7.13 -7.80
C PHE A 81 22.93 -6.87 -6.59
N PRO A 82 24.12 -7.48 -6.50
CA PRO A 82 25.13 -7.05 -5.56
C PRO A 82 25.71 -5.73 -6.07
N VAL A 83 24.99 -4.63 -5.85
CA VAL A 83 25.37 -3.30 -6.34
C VAL A 83 25.23 -2.30 -5.21
N ASP A 84 26.26 -1.46 -5.12
CA ASP A 84 26.51 -0.38 -4.16
C ASP A 84 25.24 0.41 -3.81
N ASP A 85 25.05 0.70 -2.51
CA ASP A 85 23.82 1.20 -1.87
C ASP A 85 23.26 2.49 -2.52
N LYS A 86 24.12 3.21 -3.26
CA LYS A 86 23.80 4.40 -4.04
C LYS A 86 22.87 4.13 -5.23
N ASP A 87 22.92 2.97 -5.87
CA ASP A 87 22.09 2.66 -7.05
C ASP A 87 20.66 2.22 -6.68
N ILE A 88 20.47 1.56 -5.54
CA ILE A 88 19.15 1.10 -5.07
C ILE A 88 18.25 2.29 -4.72
N SER A 89 18.80 3.31 -4.05
CA SER A 89 18.10 4.56 -3.76
C SER A 89 17.68 5.31 -5.03
N ARG A 90 18.53 5.25 -6.08
CA ARG A 90 18.29 5.85 -7.40
C ARG A 90 17.19 5.12 -8.18
N ILE A 91 17.16 3.79 -8.12
CA ILE A 91 16.11 2.95 -8.74
C ILE A 91 14.75 3.15 -8.07
N ARG A 92 14.70 3.19 -6.73
CA ARG A 92 13.46 3.45 -5.96
C ARG A 92 12.85 4.82 -6.26
N SER A 93 13.69 5.84 -6.35
CA SER A 93 13.27 7.21 -6.68
C SER A 93 12.68 7.31 -8.10
N LYS A 94 13.31 6.63 -9.07
CA LYS A 94 12.78 6.54 -10.45
C LYS A 94 11.46 5.76 -10.52
N ALA A 95 11.29 4.73 -9.69
CA ALA A 95 10.11 3.88 -9.75
C ALA A 95 8.83 4.51 -9.17
N LEU A 96 8.95 5.33 -8.13
CA LEU A 96 7.84 6.13 -7.62
C LEU A 96 7.44 7.25 -8.61
N HIS A 97 8.43 7.82 -9.30
CA HIS A 97 8.23 8.97 -10.20
C HIS A 97 7.28 8.67 -11.37
N TYR A 98 7.32 7.47 -11.96
CA TYR A 98 6.53 7.19 -13.18
C TYR A 98 5.02 6.96 -12.97
N ASN A 99 4.62 6.43 -11.80
CA ASN A 99 3.20 6.20 -11.50
C ASN A 99 2.44 7.51 -11.29
N THR A 100 3.17 8.60 -11.03
CA THR A 100 2.64 9.94 -10.82
C THR A 100 2.70 10.85 -12.05
N LEU A 101 3.37 10.42 -13.15
CA LEU A 101 3.50 11.26 -14.34
C LEU A 101 2.15 11.52 -15.00
N THR A 102 1.84 12.80 -15.19
CA THR A 102 0.77 13.32 -16.02
C THR A 102 1.01 13.00 -17.49
N TRP A 103 -0.04 13.09 -18.32
CA TRP A 103 0.13 12.92 -19.77
C TRP A 103 1.03 14.00 -20.39
N LYS A 104 1.10 15.20 -19.81
CA LYS A 104 2.04 16.24 -20.24
C LYS A 104 3.48 15.79 -20.03
N GLU A 105 3.82 15.25 -18.87
CA GLU A 105 5.18 14.77 -18.59
C GLU A 105 5.52 13.52 -19.41
N ARG A 106 4.54 12.61 -19.61
CA ARG A 106 4.72 11.46 -20.53
C ARG A 106 4.97 11.92 -21.96
N SER A 107 4.31 12.99 -22.41
CA SER A 107 4.53 13.55 -23.74
C SER A 107 5.93 14.10 -23.93
N VAL A 108 6.62 14.58 -22.89
CA VAL A 108 8.04 14.95 -22.98
C VAL A 108 8.90 13.74 -23.35
N VAL A 109 8.68 12.61 -22.68
CA VAL A 109 9.39 11.35 -22.96
C VAL A 109 9.10 10.86 -24.38
N ILE A 110 7.86 10.96 -24.82
CA ILE A 110 7.44 10.56 -26.19
C ILE A 110 8.04 11.51 -27.23
N PHE A 111 8.09 12.83 -26.98
CA PHE A 111 8.74 13.78 -27.87
C PHE A 111 10.22 13.45 -28.01
N TYR A 112 10.93 13.23 -26.90
CA TYR A 112 12.33 12.84 -26.92
C TYR A 112 12.55 11.60 -27.79
N TYR A 113 11.74 10.56 -27.60
CA TYR A 113 11.78 9.35 -28.41
C TYR A 113 11.55 9.61 -29.90
N LEU A 114 10.62 10.50 -30.28
CA LEU A 114 10.29 10.76 -31.67
C LEU A 114 11.30 11.69 -32.37
N HIS A 115 12.08 12.47 -31.62
CA HIS A 115 12.96 13.47 -32.20
C HIS A 115 14.25 12.85 -32.77
N PRO A 116 14.59 13.10 -34.06
CA PRO A 116 15.72 12.45 -34.74
C PRO A 116 17.09 12.69 -34.09
N LEU A 117 17.30 13.86 -33.49
CA LEU A 117 18.57 14.23 -32.83
C LEU A 117 18.57 13.97 -31.32
N LEU A 118 17.47 13.47 -30.75
CA LEU A 118 17.41 13.10 -29.33
C LEU A 118 17.34 11.59 -29.19
N GLY A 119 16.14 11.03 -29.03
CA GLY A 119 15.94 9.60 -28.84
C GLY A 119 15.95 8.79 -30.14
N ASN A 120 15.71 9.40 -31.30
CA ASN A 120 15.75 8.75 -32.62
C ASN A 120 15.04 7.38 -32.70
N LYS A 121 13.87 7.27 -32.07
CA LYS A 121 13.08 6.04 -31.93
C LYS A 121 13.78 4.90 -31.19
N ASP A 122 14.83 5.21 -30.43
CA ASP A 122 15.47 4.29 -29.51
C ASP A 122 14.72 4.31 -28.16
N ALA A 123 13.91 3.27 -27.96
CA ALA A 123 13.13 3.11 -26.74
C ALA A 123 14.02 2.79 -25.54
N GLU A 124 15.14 2.10 -25.73
CA GLU A 124 16.04 1.72 -24.63
C GLU A 124 16.76 2.95 -24.09
N VAL A 125 17.34 3.76 -24.97
CA VAL A 125 18.00 5.03 -24.62
C VAL A 125 16.99 5.97 -23.96
N THR A 126 15.81 6.14 -24.57
CA THR A 126 14.74 6.99 -24.00
C THR A 126 14.37 6.54 -22.59
N CYS A 127 14.13 5.24 -22.39
CA CYS A 127 13.76 4.68 -21.10
C CYS A 127 14.86 4.87 -20.05
N ARG A 128 16.13 4.73 -20.46
CA ARG A 128 17.30 4.91 -19.59
C ARG A 128 17.42 6.36 -19.11
N VAL A 129 17.27 7.32 -20.02
CA VAL A 129 17.34 8.77 -19.73
C VAL A 129 16.25 9.18 -18.74
N PHE A 130 15.00 8.81 -19.00
CA PHE A 130 13.86 9.23 -18.18
C PHE A 130 13.52 8.27 -17.02
N GLY A 131 14.26 7.17 -16.87
CA GLY A 131 14.00 6.17 -15.84
C GLY A 131 12.64 5.47 -15.98
N VAL A 132 12.12 5.36 -17.21
CA VAL A 132 10.82 4.72 -17.49
C VAL A 132 11.05 3.24 -17.79
N ARG A 133 10.18 2.36 -17.27
CA ARG A 133 10.22 0.94 -17.63
C ARG A 133 9.89 0.76 -19.11
N HIS A 134 10.70 -0.02 -19.83
CA HIS A 134 10.54 -0.26 -21.26
C HIS A 134 9.11 -0.71 -21.62
N ALA A 135 8.58 -1.74 -20.96
CA ALA A 135 7.22 -2.22 -21.21
C ALA A 135 6.13 -1.14 -20.99
N THR A 136 6.31 -0.25 -20.02
CA THR A 136 5.39 0.85 -19.75
C THR A 136 5.45 1.90 -20.85
N PHE A 137 6.65 2.29 -21.27
CA PHE A 137 6.86 3.22 -22.37
C PHE A 137 6.31 2.67 -23.69
N THR A 138 6.61 1.40 -24.01
CA THR A 138 6.08 0.72 -25.20
C THR A 138 4.56 0.81 -25.23
N ASN A 139 3.88 0.56 -24.10
CA ASN A 139 2.43 0.70 -24.02
C ASN A 139 1.93 2.11 -24.37
N TRP A 140 2.66 3.18 -24.03
CA TRP A 140 2.27 4.56 -24.35
C TRP A 140 2.30 4.84 -25.86
N VAL A 141 3.28 4.28 -26.56
CA VAL A 141 3.50 4.50 -28.00
C VAL A 141 2.82 3.46 -28.89
N THR A 142 2.40 2.30 -28.38
CA THR A 142 1.71 1.26 -29.19
C THR A 142 0.20 1.20 -28.97
N LYS A 143 -0.31 1.59 -27.80
CA LYS A 143 -1.76 1.53 -27.54
C LYS A 143 -2.47 2.73 -28.18
N HIS A 144 -3.25 2.47 -29.23
CA HIS A 144 -4.10 3.47 -29.90
C HIS A 144 -4.98 4.29 -28.94
N SER A 145 -5.45 3.68 -27.84
CA SER A 145 -6.26 4.38 -26.83
C SER A 145 -5.52 5.52 -26.10
N TYR A 146 -4.19 5.60 -26.23
CA TYR A 146 -3.35 6.61 -25.61
C TYR A 146 -2.90 7.71 -26.57
N TYR A 147 -2.96 7.52 -27.88
CA TYR A 147 -2.53 8.54 -28.85
C TYR A 147 -3.26 9.87 -28.65
N PRO A 148 -4.60 9.90 -28.47
CA PRO A 148 -5.31 11.15 -28.23
C PRO A 148 -4.91 11.86 -26.93
N LYS A 149 -4.21 11.17 -26.01
CA LYS A 149 -3.79 11.72 -24.72
C LYS A 149 -2.47 12.47 -24.79
N TRP A 150 -1.57 12.05 -25.67
CA TRP A 150 -0.22 12.63 -25.77
C TRP A 150 0.01 13.41 -27.06
N VAL A 151 -0.66 13.07 -28.18
CA VAL A 151 -0.51 13.76 -29.47
C VAL A 151 -0.73 15.28 -29.34
N PRO A 152 -1.80 15.77 -28.68
CA PRO A 152 -2.02 17.21 -28.53
C PRO A 152 -1.00 17.94 -27.65
N PHE A 153 -0.12 17.23 -26.95
CA PHE A 153 0.99 17.86 -26.23
C PHE A 153 2.25 17.85 -27.10
N VAL A 154 2.56 16.71 -27.69
CA VAL A 154 3.75 16.52 -28.53
C VAL A 154 3.73 17.44 -29.75
N GLU A 155 2.54 17.69 -30.33
CA GLU A 155 2.36 18.57 -31.49
C GLU A 155 2.69 20.04 -31.21
N PHE A 156 2.52 20.49 -29.96
CA PHE A 156 2.81 21.88 -29.54
C PHE A 156 4.06 21.99 -28.66
N MET A 157 4.84 20.92 -28.52
CA MET A 157 6.10 20.91 -27.77
C MET A 157 7.26 21.28 -28.69
N THR A 158 8.28 21.87 -28.08
CA THR A 158 9.55 22.20 -28.72
C THR A 158 10.71 21.50 -28.02
N VAL A 159 11.84 21.37 -28.71
CA VAL A 159 13.09 20.82 -28.13
C VAL A 159 13.46 21.54 -26.84
N ARG A 160 13.34 22.87 -26.77
CA ARG A 160 13.58 23.67 -25.55
C ARG A 160 12.82 23.14 -24.34
N THR A 161 11.54 22.81 -24.53
CA THR A 161 10.68 22.30 -23.45
C THR A 161 11.15 20.94 -22.94
N VAL A 162 11.66 20.11 -23.85
CA VAL A 162 12.15 18.77 -23.55
C VAL A 162 13.52 18.80 -22.91
N LEU A 163 14.46 19.61 -23.41
CA LEU A 163 15.80 19.76 -22.83
C LEU A 163 15.72 20.16 -21.34
N ASN A 164 14.82 21.08 -20.99
CA ASN A 164 14.58 21.49 -19.60
C ASN A 164 14.06 20.36 -18.69
N SER A 165 13.58 19.26 -19.26
CA SER A 165 13.04 18.10 -18.55
C SER A 165 13.99 16.90 -18.55
N ILE A 166 15.07 16.92 -19.34
CA ILE A 166 16.10 15.87 -19.33
C ILE A 166 16.91 15.99 -18.02
N PRO A 167 17.21 14.89 -17.32
CA PRO A 167 18.08 14.95 -16.15
C PRO A 167 19.47 15.50 -16.49
N VAL A 168 20.05 16.31 -15.61
CA VAL A 168 21.28 17.07 -15.88
C VAL A 168 22.42 16.15 -16.31
N GLU A 169 22.50 14.94 -15.76
CA GLU A 169 23.51 13.94 -16.11
C GLU A 169 23.47 13.50 -17.59
N PHE A 170 22.33 13.63 -18.27
CA PHE A 170 22.17 13.26 -19.68
C PHE A 170 22.14 14.48 -20.60
N ARG A 171 22.05 15.71 -20.06
CA ARG A 171 22.05 16.94 -20.89
C ARG A 171 23.41 17.17 -21.56
N ALA A 172 24.50 16.83 -20.87
CA ALA A 172 25.86 17.00 -21.36
C ALA A 172 26.17 16.15 -22.61
N ILE A 173 25.30 15.20 -22.98
CA ILE A 173 25.43 14.37 -24.18
C ILE A 173 25.04 15.14 -25.44
N PHE A 174 24.24 16.19 -25.31
CA PHE A 174 23.74 16.96 -26.44
C PHE A 174 24.59 18.21 -26.65
N ASP A 175 25.06 18.40 -27.87
CA ASP A 175 25.59 19.67 -28.32
C ASP A 175 24.41 20.61 -28.62
N GLU A 176 24.08 21.49 -27.67
CA GLU A 176 22.99 22.46 -27.81
C GLU A 176 23.15 23.35 -29.04
N SER A 177 24.37 23.54 -29.54
CA SER A 177 24.63 24.35 -30.75
C SER A 177 24.14 23.69 -32.04
N GLN A 178 23.94 22.37 -32.04
CA GLN A 178 23.44 21.60 -33.18
C GLN A 178 21.93 21.33 -33.12
N LEU A 179 21.28 21.70 -32.01
CA LEU A 179 19.85 21.50 -31.81
C LEU A 179 19.09 22.79 -32.10
N ASP A 180 18.17 22.74 -33.06
CA ASP A 180 17.15 23.78 -33.18
C ASP A 180 16.17 23.67 -32.00
N VAL A 181 16.33 24.56 -31.03
CA VAL A 181 15.54 24.56 -29.78
C VAL A 181 14.06 24.84 -29.99
N GLU A 182 13.66 25.46 -31.10
CA GLU A 182 12.26 25.71 -31.44
C GLU A 182 11.67 24.60 -32.33
N SER A 183 12.48 23.64 -32.78
CA SER A 183 11.98 22.54 -33.59
C SER A 183 11.01 21.64 -32.80
N GLY A 184 9.97 21.18 -33.52
CA GLY A 184 9.02 20.19 -33.05
C GLY A 184 9.31 18.81 -33.62
N VAL A 185 8.45 17.83 -33.33
CA VAL A 185 8.52 16.50 -33.94
C VAL A 185 7.39 16.27 -34.94
N SER A 186 7.72 15.67 -36.08
CA SER A 186 6.71 15.20 -37.03
C SER A 186 6.06 13.92 -36.47
N ILE A 187 4.77 13.99 -36.13
CA ILE A 187 4.00 12.84 -35.64
C ILE A 187 3.50 12.00 -36.83
N PRO A 188 3.95 10.74 -36.98
CA PRO A 188 3.49 9.86 -38.05
C PRO A 188 1.97 9.69 -38.13
N VAL A 189 1.44 9.55 -39.35
CA VAL A 189 -0.01 9.44 -39.63
C VAL A 189 -0.67 8.30 -38.86
N GLN A 190 0.05 7.20 -38.61
CA GLN A 190 -0.43 6.07 -37.81
C GLN A 190 -0.88 6.44 -36.40
N PHE A 191 -0.30 7.50 -35.80
CA PHE A 191 -0.70 8.00 -34.48
C PHE A 191 -1.88 8.98 -34.54
N ARG A 192 -2.29 9.39 -35.74
CA ARG A 192 -3.41 10.30 -36.00
C ARG A 192 -4.71 9.56 -36.33
N THR A 193 -4.75 8.23 -36.16
CA THR A 193 -5.93 7.42 -36.51
C THR A 193 -7.19 7.96 -35.82
N PRO A 194 -8.32 8.14 -36.53
CA PRO A 194 -9.53 8.73 -35.95
C PRO A 194 -10.06 7.86 -34.81
N THR A 195 -9.92 8.34 -33.58
CA THR A 195 -10.62 7.74 -32.45
C THR A 195 -11.95 8.46 -32.23
N THR A 196 -13.00 7.72 -31.86
CA THR A 196 -14.32 8.27 -31.48
C THR A 196 -14.29 9.21 -30.27
N LYS A 197 -13.14 9.33 -29.57
CA LYS A 197 -12.94 10.20 -28.41
C LYS A 197 -11.93 11.29 -28.78
N ARG A 198 -12.37 12.55 -28.88
CA ARG A 198 -11.49 13.71 -29.06
C ARG A 198 -11.05 14.23 -27.70
N TYR A 199 -9.80 14.62 -27.55
CA TYR A 199 -9.30 15.19 -26.29
C TYR A 199 -8.75 16.60 -26.52
N VAL A 200 -9.03 17.51 -25.60
CA VAL A 200 -8.65 18.93 -25.69
C VAL A 200 -7.84 19.32 -24.47
N THR A 201 -6.80 20.12 -24.66
CA THR A 201 -5.91 20.62 -23.60
C THR A 201 -6.04 22.14 -23.51
N ALA A 202 -5.57 22.75 -22.40
CA ALA A 202 -5.51 24.22 -22.35
C ALA A 202 -4.50 24.79 -23.38
N THR A 203 -3.49 24.01 -23.76
CA THR A 203 -2.44 24.37 -24.70
C THR A 203 -2.88 24.28 -26.17
N SER A 204 -3.89 23.46 -26.50
CA SER A 204 -4.41 23.36 -27.88
C SER A 204 -5.22 24.60 -28.31
N HIS A 205 -5.58 25.49 -27.38
CA HIS A 205 -6.28 26.73 -27.67
C HIS A 205 -5.64 27.90 -26.90
N PRO A 206 -4.48 28.41 -27.36
CA PRO A 206 -3.70 29.42 -26.63
C PRO A 206 -4.47 30.75 -26.42
N GLN A 207 -5.50 31.02 -27.22
CA GLN A 207 -6.35 32.22 -27.09
C GLN A 207 -7.52 32.07 -26.10
N LEU A 208 -7.75 30.86 -25.55
CA LEU A 208 -8.89 30.59 -24.66
C LEU A 208 -8.42 30.29 -23.24
N SER A 209 -9.12 30.88 -22.26
CA SER A 209 -8.87 30.57 -20.85
C SER A 209 -9.19 29.10 -20.56
N ARG A 210 -8.46 28.50 -19.61
CA ARG A 210 -8.66 27.12 -19.15
C ARG A 210 -10.13 26.79 -18.87
N GLN A 211 -10.84 27.69 -18.21
CA GLN A 211 -12.26 27.51 -17.87
C GLN A 211 -13.16 27.44 -19.11
N LYS A 212 -12.88 28.26 -20.13
CA LYS A 212 -13.60 28.22 -21.42
C LYS A 212 -13.34 26.91 -22.15
N VAL A 213 -12.10 26.43 -22.19
CA VAL A 213 -11.74 25.14 -22.82
C VAL A 213 -12.43 23.97 -22.14
N VAL A 214 -12.49 23.95 -20.81
CA VAL A 214 -13.24 22.92 -20.05
C VAL A 214 -14.74 22.97 -20.35
N LYS A 215 -15.31 24.17 -20.50
CA LYS A 215 -16.73 24.34 -20.82
C LYS A 215 -17.07 23.87 -22.24
N ILE A 216 -16.17 24.08 -23.20
CA ILE A 216 -16.28 23.55 -24.57
C ILE A 216 -16.25 22.02 -24.54
N ALA A 217 -15.27 21.43 -23.85
CA ALA A 217 -15.17 19.98 -23.73
C ALA A 217 -16.41 19.34 -23.07
N LYS A 218 -17.04 20.01 -22.10
CA LYS A 218 -18.28 19.53 -21.45
C LYS A 218 -19.52 19.63 -22.36
N LYS A 219 -19.54 20.57 -23.31
CA LYS A 219 -20.69 20.79 -24.20
C LYS A 219 -20.64 19.92 -25.46
N SER A 220 -19.45 19.46 -25.85
CA SER A 220 -19.26 18.66 -27.07
C SER A 220 -19.28 17.16 -26.73
N GLU A 221 -20.23 16.44 -27.32
CA GLU A 221 -20.33 14.99 -27.19
C GLU A 221 -19.05 14.32 -27.76
N GLY A 222 -18.46 13.39 -27.00
CA GLY A 222 -17.21 12.72 -27.39
C GLY A 222 -15.92 13.50 -27.11
N VAL A 223 -15.98 14.70 -26.52
CA VAL A 223 -14.79 15.52 -26.21
C VAL A 223 -14.40 15.43 -24.73
N LYS A 224 -13.15 15.09 -24.41
CA LYS A 224 -12.63 15.00 -23.02
C LYS A 224 -11.49 15.98 -22.77
N TYR A 225 -11.60 16.76 -21.70
CA TYR A 225 -10.52 17.67 -21.29
C TYR A 225 -9.38 16.92 -20.59
N LEU A 226 -8.14 17.18 -21.00
CA LEU A 226 -6.92 16.68 -20.35
C LEU A 226 -6.32 17.78 -19.47
N ALA A 227 -6.26 17.52 -18.17
CA ALA A 227 -5.65 18.45 -17.22
C ALA A 227 -4.12 18.47 -17.39
N THR A 228 -3.56 19.67 -17.51
CA THR A 228 -2.11 19.95 -17.56
C THR A 228 -1.45 20.05 -16.18
N SER A 229 -2.25 20.21 -15.13
CA SER A 229 -1.80 20.22 -13.74
C SER A 229 -2.11 18.88 -13.10
N VAL A 230 -1.16 18.30 -12.36
CA VAL A 230 -1.51 17.37 -11.28
C VAL A 230 -2.52 18.11 -10.41
N ARG A 231 -3.73 17.59 -10.22
CA ARG A 231 -4.54 18.09 -9.12
C ARG A 231 -3.78 17.68 -7.87
N THR A 232 -3.08 18.62 -7.24
CA THR A 232 -2.93 18.59 -5.80
C THR A 232 -4.34 18.73 -5.25
N PHE A 233 -5.03 17.60 -5.14
CA PHE A 233 -6.18 17.50 -4.28
C PHE A 233 -5.68 17.98 -2.91
N GLY A 234 -6.23 19.08 -2.43
CA GLY A 234 -5.90 19.59 -1.12
C GLY A 234 -6.17 18.47 -0.11
N ASN A 235 -5.13 18.10 0.64
CA ASN A 235 -5.18 17.49 1.96
C ASN A 235 -6.26 16.43 2.27
N ASP A 236 -6.63 15.58 1.30
CA ASP A 236 -7.19 14.27 1.61
C ASP A 236 -6.01 13.28 1.69
N GLY A 237 -5.59 13.05 2.93
CA GLY A 237 -4.27 12.53 3.30
C GLY A 237 -3.82 11.27 2.58
N ILE A 238 -2.57 11.33 2.12
CA ILE A 238 -1.60 10.23 2.08
C ILE A 238 -2.12 9.00 1.36
N LEU A 239 -2.13 9.04 0.02
CA LEU A 239 -1.69 7.96 -0.87
C LEU A 239 -1.98 8.45 -2.30
N GLY A 240 -0.97 8.36 -3.17
CA GLY A 240 -1.14 8.64 -4.60
C GLY A 240 -2.22 7.77 -5.25
N PRO A 241 -2.43 7.87 -6.57
CA PRO A 241 -3.34 6.97 -7.28
C PRO A 241 -3.06 5.52 -6.85
N PRO A 242 -4.08 4.76 -6.41
CA PRO A 242 -3.88 3.45 -5.84
C PRO A 242 -3.10 2.62 -6.85
N SER A 243 -1.98 2.04 -6.40
CA SER A 243 -1.16 1.18 -7.25
C SER A 243 -2.05 0.13 -7.91
N GLU A 244 -1.62 -0.41 -9.05
CA GLU A 244 -2.35 -1.49 -9.71
C GLU A 244 -2.66 -2.63 -8.73
N PHE A 245 -1.73 -2.92 -7.83
CA PHE A 245 -1.94 -3.82 -6.70
C PHE A 245 -3.07 -3.37 -5.76
N CYS A 246 -3.09 -2.10 -5.30
CA CYS A 246 -4.18 -1.58 -4.47
C CYS A 246 -5.54 -1.65 -5.17
N SER A 247 -5.56 -1.45 -6.49
CA SER A 247 -6.75 -1.52 -7.33
C SER A 247 -7.25 -2.96 -7.51
N VAL A 248 -6.36 -3.89 -7.85
CA VAL A 248 -6.65 -5.32 -8.04
C VAL A 248 -7.05 -5.98 -6.73
N MET A 249 -6.36 -5.66 -5.64
CA MET A 249 -6.65 -6.19 -4.30
C MET A 249 -7.80 -5.47 -3.61
N LYS A 250 -8.36 -4.42 -4.23
CA LYS A 250 -9.46 -3.59 -3.71
C LYS A 250 -9.21 -3.10 -2.27
N LEU A 251 -7.98 -2.69 -1.97
CA LEU A 251 -7.56 -2.29 -0.61
C LEU A 251 -8.29 -1.05 -0.05
N ASN A 252 -9.03 -0.34 -0.91
CA ASN A 252 -9.82 0.84 -0.53
C ASN A 252 -11.32 0.53 -0.44
N GLY A 253 -11.77 -0.68 -0.79
CA GLY A 253 -13.12 -1.13 -0.43
C GLY A 253 -13.05 -1.54 1.03
N GLY A 254 -13.94 -1.03 1.89
CA GLY A 254 -13.90 -1.25 3.34
C GLY A 254 -14.07 -2.69 3.85
N GLY A 255 -13.80 -3.70 3.03
CA GLY A 255 -13.78 -5.12 3.39
C GLY A 255 -12.66 -5.87 2.67
N ILE A 256 -12.28 -7.03 3.22
CA ILE A 256 -11.26 -7.90 2.64
C ILE A 256 -11.79 -8.48 1.33
N SER A 257 -11.15 -8.15 0.21
CA SER A 257 -11.53 -8.71 -1.08
C SER A 257 -11.11 -10.19 -1.18
N PRO A 258 -11.85 -11.03 -1.92
CA PRO A 258 -11.45 -12.42 -2.17
C PRO A 258 -10.06 -12.53 -2.81
N ALA A 259 -9.70 -11.57 -3.67
CA ALA A 259 -8.40 -11.51 -4.33
C ALA A 259 -7.26 -11.26 -3.32
N LEU A 260 -7.46 -10.33 -2.38
CA LEU A 260 -6.51 -10.08 -1.30
C LEU A 260 -6.37 -11.30 -0.39
N ALA A 261 -7.49 -11.91 0.03
CA ALA A 261 -7.49 -13.07 0.90
C ALA A 261 -6.72 -14.26 0.28
N GLN A 262 -6.95 -14.54 -1.00
CA GLN A 262 -6.23 -15.60 -1.72
C GLN A 262 -4.75 -15.29 -1.90
N TRP A 263 -4.39 -14.05 -2.21
CA TRP A 263 -3.00 -13.64 -2.36
C TRP A 263 -2.23 -13.77 -1.03
N VAL A 264 -2.82 -13.30 0.07
CA VAL A 264 -2.24 -13.43 1.43
C VAL A 264 -2.08 -14.90 1.79
N ARG A 265 -3.11 -15.73 1.59
CA ARG A 265 -3.04 -17.18 1.87
C ARG A 265 -1.85 -17.83 1.13
N ARG A 266 -1.72 -17.63 -0.18
CA ARG A 266 -0.62 -18.22 -0.98
C ARG A 266 0.75 -17.76 -0.51
N ARG A 267 0.87 -16.51 -0.06
CA ARG A 267 2.13 -15.95 0.46
C ARG A 267 2.51 -16.54 1.81
N LEU A 268 1.53 -16.72 2.69
CA LEU A 268 1.73 -17.38 3.98
C LEU A 268 2.08 -18.87 3.80
N GLU A 269 1.37 -19.58 2.92
CA GLU A 269 1.67 -20.98 2.58
C GLU A 269 3.09 -21.12 2.01
N GLY A 270 3.49 -20.26 1.07
CA GLY A 270 4.84 -20.27 0.50
C GLY A 270 5.96 -19.91 1.48
N ALA A 271 5.64 -19.20 2.57
CA ALA A 271 6.57 -18.88 3.64
C ALA A 271 6.60 -19.96 4.76
N ASN A 272 5.92 -21.10 4.57
CA ASN A 272 5.69 -22.13 5.58
C ASN A 272 4.97 -21.61 6.85
N TRP A 273 4.17 -20.56 6.73
CA TRP A 273 3.33 -20.08 7.82
C TRP A 273 2.08 -20.94 7.93
N SER A 274 1.97 -21.71 9.01
CA SER A 274 0.72 -22.38 9.36
C SER A 274 -0.19 -21.41 10.12
N ILE A 275 -1.37 -21.08 9.57
CA ILE A 275 -2.43 -20.47 10.36
C ILE A 275 -2.93 -21.54 11.33
N ARG A 276 -2.47 -21.49 12.57
CA ARG A 276 -3.18 -22.17 13.66
C ARG A 276 -4.47 -21.39 13.84
N LYS A 277 -5.63 -22.04 13.68
CA LYS A 277 -6.89 -21.44 14.15
C LYS A 277 -6.66 -21.03 15.60
N GLU A 278 -6.99 -19.80 15.97
CA GLU A 278 -7.24 -19.42 17.35
C GLU A 278 -8.50 -20.15 17.84
N SER A 279 -8.48 -21.48 17.85
CA SER A 279 -9.43 -22.29 18.60
C SER A 279 -8.79 -22.64 19.93
N VAL A 280 -8.29 -21.64 20.66
CA VAL A 280 -8.12 -21.71 22.12
C VAL A 280 -9.25 -20.94 22.78
N SER A 281 -10.45 -21.09 22.24
CA SER A 281 -11.69 -20.94 23.00
C SER A 281 -12.51 -22.19 22.75
N GLN A 282 -11.97 -23.33 23.20
CA GLN A 282 -12.87 -24.42 23.56
C GLN A 282 -13.85 -23.81 24.57
N LYS A 283 -15.16 -23.86 24.27
CA LYS A 283 -16.18 -23.56 25.27
C LYS A 283 -15.81 -24.38 26.50
N VAL A 284 -15.40 -23.71 27.57
CA VAL A 284 -15.17 -24.37 28.85
C VAL A 284 -16.52 -25.00 29.22
N PRO A 285 -16.61 -26.33 29.33
CA PRO A 285 -17.85 -26.98 29.71
C PRO A 285 -18.34 -26.38 31.04
N THR A 286 -19.64 -26.18 31.22
CA THR A 286 -20.17 -25.59 32.45
C THR A 286 -19.80 -26.43 33.69
N ASP A 287 -19.52 -27.71 33.48
CA ASP A 287 -19.08 -28.72 34.45
C ASP A 287 -17.55 -28.95 34.46
N TRP A 288 -16.74 -28.02 33.92
CA TRP A 288 -15.27 -28.17 33.83
C TRP A 288 -14.59 -28.51 35.15
N VAL A 289 -15.12 -28.00 36.27
CA VAL A 289 -14.62 -28.31 37.63
C VAL A 289 -14.77 -29.80 37.94
N LEU A 290 -15.92 -30.39 37.59
CA LEU A 290 -16.24 -31.79 37.84
C LEU A 290 -15.38 -32.69 36.95
N ILE A 291 -15.21 -32.32 35.68
CA ILE A 291 -14.31 -32.99 34.74
C ILE A 291 -12.85 -32.94 35.23
N ALA A 292 -12.39 -31.78 35.71
CA ALA A 292 -11.04 -31.61 36.24
C ALA A 292 -10.82 -32.44 37.51
N LEU A 293 -11.82 -32.50 38.40
CA LEU A 293 -11.76 -33.33 39.61
C LEU A 293 -11.66 -34.82 39.27
N VAL A 294 -12.53 -35.33 38.39
CA VAL A 294 -12.49 -36.74 37.95
C VAL A 294 -11.17 -37.08 37.28
N ALA A 295 -10.67 -36.22 36.39
CA ALA A 295 -9.38 -36.42 35.74
C ALA A 295 -8.22 -36.39 36.74
N SER A 296 -8.23 -35.45 37.69
CA SER A 296 -7.21 -35.35 38.73
C SER A 296 -7.21 -36.57 39.66
N GLN A 297 -8.39 -37.09 40.01
CA GLN A 297 -8.53 -38.32 40.81
C GLN A 297 -7.93 -39.50 40.05
N LYS A 298 -8.27 -39.65 38.76
CA LYS A 298 -7.74 -40.71 37.89
C LYS A 298 -6.21 -40.65 37.75
N ILE A 299 -5.65 -39.44 37.61
CA ILE A 299 -4.21 -39.22 37.57
C ILE A 299 -3.59 -39.60 38.92
N ARG A 300 -4.15 -39.12 40.04
CA ARG A 300 -3.66 -39.44 41.39
C ARG A 300 -3.68 -40.94 41.67
N THR A 301 -4.75 -41.65 41.32
CA THR A 301 -4.82 -43.11 41.46
C THR A 301 -3.76 -43.82 40.61
N LYS A 302 -3.46 -43.32 39.41
CA LYS A 302 -2.36 -43.86 38.58
C LYS A 302 -0.97 -43.53 39.16
N LEU A 303 -0.83 -42.37 39.79
CA LEU A 303 0.40 -41.92 40.43
C LEU A 303 0.62 -42.55 41.81
N ASP A 304 -0.40 -43.18 42.42
CA ASP A 304 -0.34 -43.83 43.74
C ASP A 304 0.62 -45.03 43.79
N GLY A 305 1.19 -45.43 42.65
CA GLY A 305 2.29 -46.41 42.54
C GLY A 305 3.59 -45.86 41.94
N CYS A 306 3.65 -44.56 41.61
CA CYS A 306 4.79 -43.94 40.91
C CYS A 306 5.67 -43.16 41.89
N THR A 307 6.98 -43.42 41.91
CA THR A 307 7.92 -42.78 42.86
C THR A 307 8.55 -41.50 42.33
N VAL A 308 8.59 -41.31 41.00
CA VAL A 308 9.17 -40.11 40.35
C VAL A 308 8.26 -39.65 39.23
N LEU A 309 7.85 -38.38 39.29
CA LEU A 309 7.09 -37.70 38.23
C LEU A 309 8.05 -36.82 37.42
N ILE A 310 8.35 -37.21 36.19
CA ILE A 310 9.12 -36.36 35.27
C ILE A 310 8.12 -35.52 34.48
N ASN A 311 8.09 -34.21 34.75
CA ASN A 311 7.23 -33.28 34.03
C ASN A 311 7.85 -33.00 32.64
N ALA A 312 7.39 -33.70 31.61
CA ALA A 312 7.86 -33.48 30.25
C ALA A 312 7.03 -32.36 29.60
N ASP A 313 7.63 -31.18 29.51
CA ASP A 313 7.13 -30.08 28.68
C ASP A 313 7.01 -30.57 27.22
N GLU A 314 5.91 -30.24 26.53
CA GLU A 314 5.53 -30.81 25.21
C GLU A 314 6.61 -30.64 24.13
N VAL A 315 7.59 -29.76 24.36
CA VAL A 315 8.71 -29.49 23.46
C VAL A 315 9.69 -30.68 23.38
N PHE A 316 9.77 -31.52 24.42
CA PHE A 316 10.67 -32.69 24.44
C PHE A 316 10.08 -33.95 23.78
N ILE A 317 8.77 -34.01 23.55
CA ILE A 317 8.09 -35.22 23.07
C ILE A 317 8.22 -35.42 21.55
N LYS A 318 8.68 -34.42 20.79
CA LYS A 318 8.89 -34.55 19.33
C LYS A 318 9.94 -35.61 18.93
N PHE A 319 10.73 -36.12 19.88
CA PHE A 319 11.76 -37.13 19.62
C PHE A 319 11.35 -38.55 20.02
N PHE A 320 10.15 -38.77 20.54
CA PHE A 320 9.69 -40.11 20.93
C PHE A 320 8.43 -40.53 20.15
N PRO A 321 8.35 -41.80 19.70
CA PRO A 321 7.14 -42.33 19.08
C PRO A 321 5.95 -42.20 20.04
N ARG A 322 4.79 -41.77 19.53
CA ARG A 322 3.56 -41.57 20.32
C ARG A 322 3.03 -42.84 20.98
N ASP A 323 3.59 -43.98 20.61
CA ASP A 323 3.05 -45.30 20.93
C ASP A 323 3.85 -46.01 22.03
N THR A 324 4.84 -45.33 22.63
CA THR A 324 5.70 -45.86 23.69
C THR A 324 5.47 -45.13 25.02
N GLU A 325 4.63 -45.71 25.88
CA GLU A 325 4.54 -45.33 27.30
C GLU A 325 5.72 -45.96 28.05
N PHE A 326 6.51 -45.16 28.78
CA PHE A 326 7.54 -45.68 29.68
C PHE A 326 7.01 -45.71 31.11
N VAL A 327 6.79 -46.91 31.62
CA VAL A 327 6.57 -47.18 33.05
C VAL A 327 7.85 -47.79 33.59
N MET A 328 8.57 -47.08 34.46
CA MET A 328 9.75 -47.64 35.13
C MET A 328 9.38 -48.26 36.49
N PRO A 329 9.80 -49.50 36.78
CA PRO A 329 9.57 -50.12 38.08
C PRO A 329 10.42 -49.50 39.19
N LYS A 330 9.95 -49.68 40.42
CA LYS A 330 10.60 -49.31 41.67
C LYS A 330 11.98 -49.96 41.76
N ARG A 331 13.05 -49.18 41.99
CA ARG A 331 14.27 -49.73 42.60
C ARG A 331 13.93 -49.99 44.06
N ASP A 332 13.86 -51.25 44.45
CA ASP A 332 13.91 -51.60 45.86
C ASP A 332 15.26 -51.12 46.42
N ALA A 333 15.21 -50.44 47.56
CA ALA A 333 16.37 -49.89 48.24
C ALA A 333 17.30 -51.04 48.64
N GLN A 334 18.56 -50.96 48.21
CA GLN A 334 19.69 -51.65 48.87
C GLN A 334 20.25 -50.74 49.96
#